data_AF-K9VR70-F1
#
_entry.id   AF-K9VR70-F1
#
_cell.length_a   1.000
_cell.length_b   1.000
_cell.length_c   1.000
_cell.angle_alpha   90.00
_cell.angle_beta   90.00
_cell.angle_gamma   90.00
#
_symmetry.space_group_name_H-M   'P 1'
#
loop_
_entity.id
_entity.type
_entity.pdbx_description
1 polymer ?
#
loop_
_entity_poly.entity_id
_entity_poly.type
_entity_poly.pdbx_seq_one_letter_code
_entity_poly.pdbx_strand_id
1 'polypeptide(L)'
;MKDLFPGYYSPSDEDFLELWQKCIFIFDTNVILDFYEHRNETHEDFFKVLDAINFKVLDAIKDRLWIPHQIALEYHENRINRIKQAESNFTTAKKLLDQTTETLSQNFNSQCFPPEVVQEMRENVKKVFDTFWDKLASCREELIQIRGISRDSAP
;
A
#
# COMPACT_ATOMS: atom_id res chain seq x y z
N MET A 1 38.99 1.26 -15.48
CA MET A 1 38.10 1.29 -14.29
C MET A 1 36.63 1.47 -14.66
N LYS A 2 36.28 2.33 -15.64
CA LYS A 2 34.90 2.44 -16.16
C LYS A 2 34.31 1.11 -16.67
N ASP A 3 35.09 0.32 -17.41
CA ASP A 3 34.62 -0.96 -17.97
C ASP A 3 34.36 -2.05 -16.91
N LEU A 4 35.05 -1.96 -15.77
CA LEU A 4 34.90 -2.92 -14.68
C LEU A 4 33.73 -2.56 -13.74
N PHE A 5 33.35 -1.28 -13.68
CA PHE A 5 32.36 -0.75 -12.75
C PHE A 5 31.46 0.29 -13.44
N PRO A 6 30.80 -0.05 -14.56
CA PRO A 6 30.04 0.93 -15.34
C PRO A 6 28.90 1.58 -14.53
N GLY A 7 28.30 0.86 -13.57
CA GLY A 7 27.24 1.39 -12.71
C GLY A 7 27.65 2.50 -11.74
N TYR A 8 28.95 2.78 -11.59
CA TYR A 8 29.44 3.90 -10.76
C TYR A 8 29.64 5.20 -11.55
N TYR A 9 29.41 5.18 -12.86
CA TYR A 9 29.54 6.33 -13.73
C TYR A 9 28.19 6.64 -14.36
N SER A 10 27.82 7.91 -14.35
CA SER A 10 26.59 8.34 -15.04
C SER A 10 26.76 8.14 -16.55
N PRO A 11 25.83 7.42 -17.21
CA PRO A 11 25.83 7.32 -18.66
C PRO A 11 25.61 8.70 -19.29
N SER A 12 26.17 8.92 -20.48
CA SER A 12 25.77 10.05 -21.32
C SER A 12 24.34 9.87 -21.82
N ASP A 13 23.75 10.92 -22.39
CA ASP A 13 22.40 10.83 -22.97
C ASP A 13 22.34 9.76 -24.09
N GLU A 14 23.41 9.63 -24.86
CA GLU A 14 23.56 8.62 -25.92
C GLU A 14 23.63 7.20 -25.33
N ASP A 15 24.46 7.01 -24.29
CA ASP A 15 24.56 5.72 -23.59
C ASP A 15 23.23 5.32 -22.94
N PHE A 16 22.52 6.29 -22.36
CA PHE A 16 21.21 6.04 -21.74
C PHE A 16 20.17 5.61 -22.78
N LEU A 17 20.17 6.25 -23.95
CA LEU A 17 19.27 5.90 -25.04
C LEU A 17 19.56 4.49 -25.59
N GLU A 18 20.84 4.13 -25.70
CA GLU A 18 21.26 2.79 -26.08
C GLU A 18 20.86 1.74 -25.03
N LEU A 19 21.10 2.03 -23.74
CA LEU A 19 20.67 1.18 -22.63
C LEU A 19 19.17 0.96 -22.67
N TRP A 20 18.38 2.01 -22.84
CA TRP A 20 16.92 1.92 -22.87
C TRP A 20 16.40 1.02 -24.01
N GLN A 21 17.08 0.99 -25.15
CA GLN A 21 16.72 0.15 -26.30
C GLN A 21 17.10 -1.33 -26.12
N LYS A 22 18.18 -1.62 -25.38
CA LYS A 22 18.78 -2.97 -25.33
C LYS A 22 18.68 -3.68 -23.98
N CYS A 23 18.45 -2.95 -22.89
CA CYS A 23 18.48 -3.52 -21.54
C CYS A 23 17.33 -4.49 -21.28
N ILE A 24 17.52 -5.33 -20.27
CA ILE A 24 16.46 -6.12 -19.65
C ILE A 24 15.88 -5.28 -18.51
N PHE A 25 14.57 -5.17 -18.47
CA PHE A 25 13.86 -4.50 -17.39
C PHE A 25 13.53 -5.49 -16.29
N ILE A 26 13.80 -5.08 -15.07
CA ILE A 26 13.57 -5.87 -13.87
C ILE A 26 12.95 -4.92 -12.84
N PHE A 27 11.76 -5.24 -12.35
CA PHE A 27 11.17 -4.51 -11.24
C PHE A 27 11.77 -5.00 -9.93
N ASP A 28 12.09 -4.06 -9.04
CA ASP A 28 12.48 -4.40 -7.67
C ASP A 28 11.33 -5.12 -6.96
N THR A 29 11.68 -6.04 -6.06
CA THR A 29 10.68 -6.78 -5.26
C THR A 29 9.75 -5.84 -4.51
N ASN A 30 10.25 -4.72 -3.98
CA ASN A 30 9.41 -3.77 -3.24
C ASN A 30 8.37 -3.11 -4.13
N VAL A 31 8.70 -2.80 -5.38
CA VAL A 31 7.71 -2.25 -6.34
C VAL A 31 6.55 -3.23 -6.54
N ILE A 32 6.86 -4.54 -6.61
CA ILE A 32 5.85 -5.60 -6.75
C ILE A 32 5.04 -5.74 -5.46
N LEU A 33 5.69 -5.66 -4.30
CA LEU A 33 5.05 -5.78 -2.99
C LEU A 33 4.20 -4.55 -2.64
N ASP A 34 4.55 -3.36 -3.12
CA ASP A 34 3.80 -2.12 -2.89
C ASP A 34 2.40 -2.18 -3.50
N PHE A 35 2.19 -3.01 -4.54
CA PHE A 35 0.85 -3.35 -5.07
C PHE A 35 -0.04 -4.08 -4.04
N TYR A 36 0.54 -4.62 -2.98
CA TYR A 36 -0.18 -5.24 -1.87
C TYR A 36 -0.34 -4.30 -0.67
N GLU A 37 0.18 -3.08 -0.71
CA GLU A 37 0.06 -2.11 0.38
C GLU A 37 -0.90 -0.97 0.03
N HIS A 38 -0.82 -0.45 -1.20
CA HIS A 38 -1.50 0.79 -1.59
C HIS A 38 -2.93 0.57 -2.12
N ARG A 39 -3.69 1.66 -2.20
CA ARG A 39 -5.07 1.70 -2.70
C ARG A 39 -5.12 1.77 -4.22
N ASN A 40 -6.31 1.52 -4.74
CA ASN A 40 -6.64 1.59 -6.17
C ASN A 40 -6.24 2.91 -6.80
N GLU A 41 -6.38 4.05 -6.12
CA GLU A 41 -5.97 5.34 -6.70
C GLU A 41 -4.47 5.37 -7.01
N THR A 42 -3.63 4.85 -6.13
CA THR A 42 -2.17 4.78 -6.35
C THR A 42 -1.82 3.71 -7.39
N HIS A 43 -2.54 2.59 -7.42
CA HIS A 43 -2.36 1.58 -8.47
C HIS A 43 -2.81 2.10 -9.83
N GLU A 44 -3.96 2.76 -9.89
CA GLU A 44 -4.47 3.42 -11.07
C GLU A 44 -3.54 4.53 -11.49
N ASP A 45 -2.93 5.30 -10.58
CA ASP A 45 -1.98 6.35 -10.95
C ASP A 45 -0.66 5.75 -11.45
N PHE A 46 -0.21 4.64 -10.87
CA PHE A 46 0.92 3.87 -11.39
C PHE A 46 0.62 3.32 -12.80
N PHE A 47 -0.52 2.67 -12.97
CA PHE A 47 -0.98 2.19 -14.28
C PHE A 47 -1.29 3.33 -15.22
N LYS A 48 -1.78 4.48 -14.76
CA LYS A 48 -1.95 5.72 -15.54
C LYS A 48 -0.61 6.33 -15.91
N VAL A 49 0.45 6.20 -15.11
CA VAL A 49 1.78 6.61 -15.56
C VAL A 49 2.26 5.65 -16.65
N LEU A 50 1.98 4.35 -16.52
CA LEU A 50 2.26 3.37 -17.56
C LEU A 50 1.34 3.52 -18.81
N ASP A 51 0.12 4.02 -18.64
CA ASP A 51 -0.96 4.13 -19.64
C ASP A 51 -1.08 5.54 -20.25
N ALA A 52 -0.74 6.61 -19.54
CA ALA A 52 -0.65 7.99 -20.05
C ALA A 52 0.66 8.18 -20.84
N ILE A 53 1.66 7.34 -20.57
CA ILE A 53 2.72 7.00 -21.52
C ILE A 53 2.22 5.85 -22.46
N ASN A 54 0.92 5.87 -22.76
CA ASN A 54 0.21 5.26 -23.88
C ASN A 54 0.40 3.76 -24.12
N PHE A 55 0.40 2.88 -23.11
CA PHE A 55 0.55 1.43 -23.29
C PHE A 55 1.86 1.01 -24.02
N LYS A 56 2.63 1.99 -24.50
CA LYS A 56 3.77 1.90 -25.40
C LYS A 56 5.01 1.56 -24.63
N VAL A 57 5.13 2.01 -23.38
CA VAL A 57 6.28 1.65 -22.55
C VAL A 57 6.22 0.18 -22.23
N LEU A 58 5.11 -0.30 -21.66
CA LEU A 58 4.92 -1.72 -21.39
C LEU A 58 5.01 -2.54 -22.69
N ASP A 59 4.38 -2.13 -23.78
CA ASP A 59 4.52 -2.81 -25.07
C ASP A 59 5.94 -2.79 -25.65
N ALA A 60 6.71 -1.72 -25.43
CA ALA A 60 8.09 -1.58 -25.92
C ALA A 60 9.11 -2.34 -25.06
N ILE A 61 8.74 -2.70 -23.83
CA ILE A 61 9.63 -3.41 -22.90
C ILE A 61 9.17 -4.84 -22.60
N LYS A 62 7.95 -5.26 -22.97
CA LYS A 62 7.40 -6.58 -22.62
C LYS A 62 8.31 -7.74 -23.00
N ASP A 63 8.92 -7.69 -24.19
CA ASP A 63 9.83 -8.74 -24.69
C ASP A 63 11.18 -8.74 -23.96
N ARG A 64 11.44 -7.69 -23.18
CA ARG A 64 12.66 -7.48 -22.38
C ARG A 64 12.38 -7.40 -20.90
N LEU A 65 11.15 -7.68 -20.46
CA LEU A 65 10.79 -7.71 -19.06
C LEU A 65 11.14 -9.09 -18.50
N TRP A 66 11.94 -9.12 -17.45
CA TRP A 66 12.38 -10.36 -16.82
C TRP A 66 12.22 -10.30 -15.31
N ILE A 67 11.86 -11.44 -14.73
CA ILE A 67 11.77 -11.63 -13.27
C ILE A 67 12.85 -12.64 -12.89
N PRO A 68 13.98 -12.19 -12.31
CA PRO A 68 15.00 -13.08 -11.76
C PRO A 68 14.43 -13.97 -10.65
N HIS A 69 15.03 -15.15 -10.48
CA HIS A 69 14.68 -16.06 -9.38
C HIS A 69 14.69 -15.38 -8.01
N GLN A 70 15.69 -14.54 -7.73
CA GLN A 70 15.80 -13.83 -6.46
C GLN A 70 14.58 -12.96 -6.16
N ILE A 71 14.08 -12.24 -7.17
CA ILE A 71 12.92 -11.36 -7.03
C ILE A 71 11.66 -12.17 -6.81
N ALA A 72 11.49 -13.28 -7.54
CA ALA A 72 10.37 -14.19 -7.32
C ALA A 72 10.41 -14.81 -5.91
N LEU A 73 11.59 -15.22 -5.43
CA LEU A 73 11.78 -15.76 -4.09
C LEU A 73 11.42 -14.74 -3.01
N GLU A 74 12.01 -13.55 -3.06
CA GLU A 74 11.72 -12.49 -2.10
C GLU A 74 10.25 -12.07 -2.13
N TYR A 75 9.63 -12.05 -3.31
CA TYR A 75 8.20 -11.82 -3.43
C TYR A 75 7.40 -12.87 -2.67
N HIS A 76 7.68 -14.16 -2.87
CA HIS A 76 6.97 -15.25 -2.20
C HIS A 76 7.17 -15.24 -0.68
N GLU A 77 8.38 -14.94 -0.20
CA GLU A 77 8.69 -14.87 1.22
C GLU A 77 8.00 -13.68 1.91
N ASN A 78 7.93 -12.52 1.23
CA ASN A 78 7.49 -11.27 1.86
C ASN A 78 6.01 -10.93 1.61
N ARG A 79 5.37 -11.52 0.58
CA ARG A 79 3.98 -11.22 0.21
C ARG A 79 3.01 -11.31 1.39
N ILE A 80 3.05 -12.41 2.15
CA ILE A 80 2.14 -12.63 3.29
C ILE A 80 2.40 -11.61 4.41
N ASN A 81 3.66 -11.28 4.67
CA ASN A 81 4.02 -10.29 5.69
C ASN A 81 3.55 -8.89 5.30
N ARG A 82 3.68 -8.49 4.04
CA ARG A 82 3.19 -7.21 3.53
C ARG A 82 1.67 -7.10 3.62
N ILE A 83 0.95 -8.17 3.28
CA ILE A 83 -0.51 -8.23 3.45
C ILE A 83 -0.88 -8.05 4.94
N LYS A 84 -0.24 -8.79 5.84
CA LYS A 84 -0.47 -8.68 7.29
C LYS A 84 -0.15 -7.28 7.82
N GLN A 85 0.90 -6.65 7.32
CA GLN A 85 1.27 -5.29 7.70
C GLN A 85 0.17 -4.31 7.30
N ALA A 86 -0.31 -4.38 6.06
CA ALA A 86 -1.43 -3.56 5.61
C ALA A 86 -2.70 -3.79 6.44
N GLU A 87 -3.00 -5.03 6.85
CA GLU A 87 -4.12 -5.32 7.77
C GLU A 87 -3.89 -4.80 9.19
N SER A 88 -2.65 -4.82 9.67
CA SER A 88 -2.28 -4.34 11.00
C SER A 88 -2.53 -2.83 11.16
N ASN A 89 -2.45 -2.06 10.08
CA ASN A 89 -2.77 -0.63 10.08
C ASN A 89 -4.23 -0.40 10.47
N PHE A 90 -5.17 -1.22 9.97
CA PHE A 90 -6.59 -1.14 10.36
C PHE A 90 -6.80 -1.52 11.83
N THR A 91 -6.09 -2.55 12.31
CA THR A 91 -6.16 -2.98 13.71
C THR A 91 -5.62 -1.90 14.65
N THR A 92 -4.50 -1.28 14.27
CA THR A 92 -3.88 -0.17 14.99
C THR A 92 -4.80 1.05 15.01
N ALA A 93 -5.41 1.40 13.88
CA ALA A 93 -6.38 2.49 13.79
C ALA A 93 -7.58 2.22 14.72
N LYS A 94 -8.13 1.00 14.72
CA LYS A 94 -9.22 0.61 15.63
C LYS A 94 -8.85 0.82 17.09
N LYS A 95 -7.69 0.28 17.48
CA LYS A 95 -7.18 0.37 18.84
C LYS A 95 -7.02 1.82 19.28
N LEU A 96 -6.52 2.70 18.41
CA LEU A 96 -6.38 4.12 18.69
C LEU A 96 -7.74 4.80 18.90
N LEU A 97 -8.76 4.46 18.10
CA LEU A 97 -10.12 4.98 18.25
C LEU A 97 -10.75 4.52 19.57
N ASP A 98 -10.60 3.25 19.92
CA ASP A 98 -11.09 2.67 21.18
C ASP A 98 -10.44 3.38 22.38
N GLN A 99 -9.11 3.53 22.36
CA GLN A 99 -8.35 4.22 23.41
C GLN A 99 -8.74 5.70 23.55
N THR A 100 -8.98 6.39 22.43
CA THR A 100 -9.42 7.79 22.44
C THR A 100 -10.80 7.93 23.06
N THR A 101 -11.71 7.02 22.72
CA THR A 101 -13.07 6.98 23.27
C THR A 101 -13.06 6.74 24.78
N GLU A 102 -12.21 5.82 25.25
CA GLU A 102 -12.05 5.52 26.66
C GLU A 102 -11.43 6.71 27.42
N THR A 103 -10.40 7.34 26.87
CA THR A 103 -9.75 8.51 27.47
C THR A 103 -10.72 9.70 27.59
N LEU A 104 -11.49 9.98 26.53
CA LEU A 104 -12.54 10.99 26.55
C LEU A 104 -13.58 10.68 27.62
N SER A 105 -14.03 9.42 27.69
CA SER A 105 -14.98 8.96 28.70
C SER A 105 -14.49 9.16 30.13
N GLN A 106 -13.22 8.92 30.39
CA GLN A 106 -12.60 9.10 31.71
C GLN A 106 -12.48 10.59 32.09
N ASN A 107 -12.07 11.44 31.15
CA ASN A 107 -11.94 12.89 31.37
C ASN A 107 -13.29 13.60 31.57
N PHE A 108 -14.34 13.17 30.86
CA PHE A 108 -15.67 13.73 31.07
C PHE A 108 -16.30 13.32 32.41
N ASN A 109 -15.92 12.18 32.97
CA ASN A 109 -16.40 11.74 34.27
C ASN A 109 -15.69 12.48 35.43
N SER A 110 -14.48 12.99 35.21
CA SER A 110 -13.69 13.69 36.25
C SER A 110 -13.97 15.19 36.32
N GLN A 111 -14.40 15.80 35.20
CA GLN A 111 -14.89 17.17 35.16
C GLN A 111 -16.41 17.15 35.37
N CYS A 112 -16.91 17.74 36.46
CA CYS A 112 -18.34 17.79 36.83
C CYS A 112 -19.24 18.45 35.76
N PHE A 113 -19.50 17.75 34.65
CA PHE A 113 -20.43 18.16 33.62
C PHE A 113 -21.84 17.58 33.88
N PRO A 114 -22.90 18.23 33.37
CA PRO A 114 -24.24 17.67 33.40
C PRO A 114 -24.29 16.28 32.72
N PRO A 115 -24.86 15.24 33.36
CA PRO A 115 -24.89 13.88 32.81
C PRO A 115 -25.54 13.78 31.43
N GLU A 116 -26.58 14.59 31.18
CA GLU A 116 -27.30 14.64 29.91
C GLU A 116 -26.39 15.08 28.75
N VAL A 117 -25.59 16.13 28.96
CA VAL A 117 -24.66 16.67 27.96
C VAL A 117 -23.52 15.69 27.70
N VAL A 118 -23.01 15.01 28.74
CA VAL A 118 -21.97 13.98 28.59
C VAL A 118 -22.49 12.77 27.81
N GLN A 119 -23.74 12.37 28.06
CA GLN A 119 -24.37 11.25 27.37
C GLN A 119 -24.62 11.58 25.89
N GLU A 120 -25.15 12.76 25.59
CA GLU A 120 -25.35 13.25 24.21
C GLU A 120 -24.02 13.32 23.44
N MET A 121 -22.97 13.86 24.07
CA MET A 121 -21.65 13.93 23.46
C MET A 121 -21.06 12.54 23.20
N ARG A 122 -21.21 11.59 24.14
CA ARG A 122 -20.77 10.19 23.95
C ARG A 122 -21.46 9.55 22.75
N GLU A 123 -22.77 9.73 22.61
CA GLU A 123 -23.54 9.17 21.50
C GLU A 123 -23.11 9.78 20.16
N ASN A 124 -22.91 11.10 20.11
CA ASN A 124 -22.43 11.79 18.92
C ASN A 124 -21.02 11.34 18.51
N VAL A 125 -20.10 11.27 19.47
CA VAL A 125 -18.73 10.80 19.24
C VAL A 125 -18.71 9.35 18.76
N LYS A 126 -19.49 8.47 19.40
CA LYS A 126 -19.62 7.08 18.98
C LYS A 126 -20.16 6.97 17.56
N LYS A 127 -21.20 7.74 17.22
CA LYS A 127 -21.77 7.75 15.87
C LYS A 127 -20.77 8.20 14.80
N VAL A 128 -19.96 9.22 15.10
CA VAL A 128 -18.88 9.68 14.20
C VAL A 128 -17.83 8.58 14.03
N PHE A 129 -17.44 7.91 15.12
CA PHE A 129 -16.49 6.81 15.07
C PHE A 129 -17.01 5.60 14.30
N ASP A 130 -18.25 5.17 14.53
CA ASP A 130 -18.89 4.07 13.82
C ASP A 130 -18.96 4.39 12.32
N THR A 131 -19.39 5.61 11.95
CA THR A 131 -19.45 6.05 10.54
C THR A 131 -18.07 6.06 9.88
N PHE A 132 -17.03 6.50 10.61
CA PHE A 132 -15.66 6.48 10.13
C PHE A 132 -15.14 5.05 9.97
N TRP A 133 -15.46 4.18 10.94
CA TRP A 133 -15.08 2.77 10.92
C TRP A 133 -15.74 2.01 9.77
N ASP A 134 -17.02 2.24 9.50
CA ASP A 134 -17.74 1.62 8.38
C ASP A 134 -17.12 2.01 7.03
N LYS A 135 -16.71 3.28 6.87
CA LYS A 135 -15.95 3.71 5.69
C LYS A 135 -14.61 3.01 5.57
N LEU A 136 -13.86 2.89 6.66
CA LEU A 136 -12.59 2.16 6.69
C LEU A 136 -12.78 0.67 6.39
N ALA A 137 -13.85 0.05 6.89
CA ALA A 137 -14.17 -1.36 6.64
C ALA A 137 -14.50 -1.60 5.17
N SER A 138 -15.28 -0.72 4.54
CA SER A 138 -15.52 -0.74 3.09
C SER A 138 -14.22 -0.66 2.30
N CYS A 139 -13.32 0.27 2.66
CA CYS A 139 -11.99 0.36 2.02
C CYS A 139 -11.15 -0.91 2.19
N ARG A 140 -11.29 -1.61 3.33
CA ARG A 140 -10.58 -2.88 3.57
C ARG A 140 -11.10 -4.00 2.67
N GLU A 141 -12.41 -4.10 2.48
CA GLU A 141 -13.02 -5.14 1.64
C GLU A 141 -12.62 -5.00 0.17
N GLU A 142 -12.59 -3.77 -0.35
CA GLU A 142 -12.09 -3.47 -1.70
C GLU A 142 -10.64 -3.92 -1.89
N LEU A 143 -9.77 -3.65 -0.91
CA LEU A 143 -8.37 -4.09 -0.94
C LEU A 143 -8.24 -5.62 -0.95
N ILE A 144 -9.10 -6.35 -0.22
CA ILE A 144 -9.08 -7.81 -0.19
C ILE A 144 -9.45 -8.41 -1.54
N GLN A 145 -10.47 -7.87 -2.20
CA GLN A 145 -10.92 -8.34 -3.52
C GLN A 145 -9.83 -8.14 -4.59
N ILE A 146 -9.12 -7.02 -4.54
CA ILE A 146 -8.14 -6.63 -5.57
C ILE A 146 -6.81 -7.37 -5.42
N ARG A 147 -6.45 -7.72 -4.19
CA ARG A 147 -5.22 -8.49 -3.91
C ARG A 147 -5.32 -9.97 -4.32
N GLY A 148 -6.46 -10.40 -4.87
CA GLY A 148 -6.67 -11.78 -5.34
C GLY A 148 -6.41 -12.83 -4.25
N ILE A 149 -6.58 -12.44 -2.99
CA ILE A 149 -6.39 -13.34 -1.85
C ILE A 149 -7.61 -14.26 -1.83
N SER A 150 -7.57 -15.33 -2.63
CA SER A 150 -8.40 -16.49 -2.32
C SER A 150 -8.01 -16.92 -0.91
N ARG A 151 -9.01 -17.08 -0.04
CA ARG A 151 -8.86 -17.62 1.33
C ARG A 151 -8.12 -18.97 1.35
N ASP A 152 -7.94 -19.62 0.20
CA ASP A 152 -7.37 -20.96 0.02
C ASP A 152 -5.85 -20.97 -0.26
N SER A 153 -5.15 -19.85 -0.12
CA SER A 153 -3.68 -19.80 -0.35
C SER A 153 -2.88 -19.51 0.93
N ALA A 154 -3.32 -20.06 2.05
CA ALA A 154 -2.46 -20.35 3.19
C ALA A 154 -2.04 -21.82 3.13
N PRO A 155 -0.74 -22.16 3.25
CA PRO A 155 -0.32 -23.54 3.48
C PRO A 155 -0.84 -24.08 4.82
#